data_AF-A0A7L3CE68-F1
#
_entry.id   AF-A0A7L3CE68-F1
#
_cell.length_a   1.000
_cell.length_b   1.000
_cell.length_c   1.000
_cell.angle_alpha   90.00
_cell.angle_beta   90.00
_cell.angle_gamma   90.00
#
_symmetry.space_group_name_H-M   'P 1'
#
loop_
_entity.id
_entity.type
_entity.pdbx_description
1 polymer ?
#
loop_
_entity_poly.entity_id
_entity_poly.type
_entity_poly.pdbx_seq_one_letter_code
_entity_poly.pdbx_strand_id
1 'polypeptide(L)'
;GIHYVGQMQEGSINRLMMDQLTEGQLEWARLPAVYDAVVLGEPGRGRTYRIYSGKEEYFQGLKEQFPGEGAAIDEFARLIKSLRRGPTLLFVLKMMPRALAAWLCRSGLLPRLSPFCRLASRSLKEVVEGLTPNRELRAVFSYIFPTYGVVPSKTSFSMHSILVNHFLHGAWYPKGGAGEIAFHTIPVIRKAGGNVLGKAPVQRILLDSQGKACGVSVKKGQDLVNVFAPVIISDAGIFNTYERLLPAEARALPEIQSQLRMVTHGEGGFTVFVGLNGSREELGLEPTNYFMYSGNDLDEIMNRYLASSREEAAKNIPFLFITCPSAKDPTWETRHPGKSTLAIVTFAKYEWFEEWKDKQVKKRGDDYEELKMTFVDSIMEAVFKLYPRIKDRIEYVSGGTPLTNQHYLASPRGEIYGIDHSIARLEAEVIAAVRAQTAVPNLYLTGQDLCVGGFVGALQGALVCTSAVLKRNLYIDMVWLKKRMQATNAKK
;
A
#
# COMPACT_ATOMS: atom_id res chain seq x y z
N GLY A 1 0.22 6.56 6.23
CA GLY A 1 -1.12 7.20 6.13
C GLY A 1 -1.66 7.00 4.73
N ILE A 2 -2.87 7.48 4.41
CA ILE A 2 -3.38 7.47 3.03
C ILE A 2 -2.94 8.76 2.35
N HIS A 3 -2.25 8.63 1.22
CA HIS A 3 -1.78 9.77 0.44
C HIS A 3 -2.71 10.09 -0.71
N TYR A 4 -3.25 9.06 -1.37
CA TYR A 4 -4.23 9.13 -2.44
C TYR A 4 -4.70 7.71 -2.77
N VAL A 5 -5.86 7.58 -3.40
CA VAL A 5 -6.48 6.30 -3.76
C VAL A 5 -7.09 6.41 -5.14
N GLY A 6 -6.82 5.45 -6.02
CA GLY A 6 -7.43 5.35 -7.34
C GLY A 6 -8.81 4.68 -7.30
N GLN A 7 -9.50 4.71 -8.43
CA GLN A 7 -10.81 4.06 -8.59
C GLN A 7 -11.88 4.49 -7.57
N MET A 8 -11.89 5.74 -7.12
CA MET A 8 -12.91 6.28 -6.18
C MET A 8 -13.94 7.20 -6.84
N GLN A 9 -13.97 7.24 -8.18
CA GLN A 9 -15.05 7.89 -8.92
C GLN A 9 -16.41 7.26 -8.61
N GLU A 10 -17.46 8.07 -8.73
CA GLU A 10 -18.83 7.62 -8.56
C GLU A 10 -19.16 6.44 -9.50
N GLY A 11 -19.90 5.47 -8.96
CA GLY A 11 -20.26 4.25 -9.69
C GLY A 11 -19.12 3.24 -9.87
N SER A 12 -17.89 3.51 -9.43
CA SER A 12 -16.85 2.47 -9.36
C SER A 12 -17.23 1.38 -8.35
N ILE A 13 -16.71 0.16 -8.54
CA ILE A 13 -17.00 -0.93 -7.60
C ILE A 13 -16.33 -0.72 -6.25
N ASN A 14 -15.11 -0.16 -6.22
CA ASN A 14 -14.39 0.09 -4.97
C ASN A 14 -15.05 1.23 -4.18
N ARG A 15 -15.52 2.27 -4.85
CA ARG A 15 -16.28 3.35 -4.21
C ARG A 15 -17.57 2.79 -3.61
N LEU A 16 -18.31 1.98 -4.36
CA LEU A 16 -19.51 1.32 -3.87
C LEU A 16 -19.23 0.48 -2.61
N MET A 17 -18.14 -0.29 -2.57
CA MET A 17 -17.75 -1.03 -1.35
C MET A 17 -17.54 -0.09 -0.16
N MET A 18 -16.82 1.02 -0.35
CA MET A 18 -16.61 2.00 0.71
C MET A 18 -17.90 2.67 1.17
N ASP A 19 -18.81 2.97 0.24
CA ASP A 19 -20.11 3.54 0.58
C ASP A 19 -20.93 2.56 1.43
N GLN A 20 -20.84 1.25 1.19
CA GLN A 20 -21.49 0.27 2.07
C GLN A 20 -20.86 0.21 3.46
N LEU A 21 -19.54 0.37 3.57
CA LEU A 21 -18.83 0.34 4.86
C LEU A 21 -19.02 1.61 5.70
N THR A 22 -19.44 2.70 5.06
CA THR A 22 -19.51 4.04 5.68
C THR A 22 -20.90 4.67 5.58
N GLU A 23 -21.92 3.90 5.15
CA GLU A 23 -23.27 4.41 4.82
C GLU A 23 -23.23 5.64 3.88
N GLY A 24 -22.28 5.65 2.95
CA GLY A 24 -22.07 6.72 1.97
C GLY A 24 -21.50 8.02 2.55
N GLN A 25 -21.17 8.07 3.85
CA GLN A 25 -20.71 9.30 4.52
C GLN A 25 -19.28 9.68 4.16
N LEU A 26 -18.44 8.70 3.77
CA LEU A 26 -17.06 8.99 3.39
C LEU A 26 -17.00 9.67 2.02
N GLU A 27 -16.64 10.95 2.02
CA GLU A 27 -16.47 11.74 0.81
C GLU A 27 -15.04 11.72 0.27
N TRP A 28 -14.93 11.88 -1.06
CA TRP A 28 -13.65 11.81 -1.76
C TRP A 28 -13.49 13.03 -2.67
N ALA A 29 -12.39 13.76 -2.49
CA ALA A 29 -11.97 14.83 -3.39
C ALA A 29 -11.13 14.25 -4.52
N ARG A 30 -11.48 14.57 -5.77
CA ARG A 30 -10.67 14.19 -6.93
C ARG A 30 -9.43 15.11 -6.98
N LEU A 31 -8.25 14.52 -7.17
CA LEU A 31 -7.02 15.28 -7.39
C LEU A 31 -7.00 15.91 -8.80
N PRO A 32 -6.15 16.92 -9.06
CA PRO A 32 -6.04 17.52 -10.39
C PRO A 32 -5.63 16.53 -11.48
N ALA A 33 -5.73 16.98 -12.74
CA ALA A 33 -5.35 16.17 -13.89
C ALA A 33 -3.92 15.65 -13.77
N VAL A 34 -2.96 16.50 -13.36
CA VAL A 34 -1.62 16.05 -12.98
C VAL A 34 -1.65 15.67 -11.52
N TYR A 35 -1.70 14.37 -11.23
CA TYR A 35 -1.80 13.87 -9.86
C TYR A 35 -0.43 13.45 -9.30
N ASP A 36 0.47 12.99 -10.17
CA ASP A 36 1.85 12.63 -9.84
C ASP A 36 2.82 13.38 -10.77
N ALA A 37 4.01 13.69 -10.26
CA ALA A 37 5.14 14.24 -11.00
C ALA A 37 6.40 13.43 -10.68
N VAL A 38 7.13 13.03 -11.71
CA VAL A 38 8.38 12.26 -11.61
C VAL A 38 9.54 13.20 -11.81
N VAL A 39 10.39 13.36 -10.81
CA VAL A 39 11.61 14.16 -10.90
C VAL A 39 12.79 13.21 -11.00
N LEU A 40 13.53 13.28 -12.11
CA LEU A 40 14.76 12.51 -12.31
C LEU A 40 15.96 13.46 -12.18
N GLY A 41 16.80 13.22 -11.18
CA GLY A 41 17.90 14.11 -10.77
C GLY A 41 17.48 15.12 -9.69
N GLU A 42 18.36 16.06 -9.37
CA GLU A 42 18.07 17.09 -8.37
C GLU A 42 17.00 18.10 -8.84
N PRO A 43 16.04 18.54 -7.99
CA PRO A 43 15.09 19.58 -8.37
C PRO A 43 15.80 20.85 -8.86
N GLY A 44 15.35 21.40 -9.98
CA GLY A 44 15.93 22.58 -10.64
C GLY A 44 17.09 22.29 -11.61
N ARG A 45 17.71 21.10 -11.55
CA ARG A 45 18.73 20.64 -12.52
C ARG A 45 18.30 19.39 -13.29
N GLY A 46 17.42 18.59 -12.70
CA GLY A 46 16.83 17.39 -13.27
C GLY A 46 15.63 17.67 -14.16
N ARG A 47 15.06 16.60 -14.73
CA ARG A 47 13.85 16.67 -15.56
C ARG A 47 12.64 16.28 -14.74
N THR A 48 11.54 17.00 -14.93
CA THR A 48 10.24 16.71 -14.28
C THR A 48 9.24 16.28 -15.33
N TYR A 49 8.68 15.08 -15.16
CA TYR A 49 7.65 14.52 -16.02
C TYR A 49 6.32 14.50 -15.29
N ARG A 50 5.27 15.02 -15.92
CA ARG A 50 3.91 15.08 -15.37
C ARG A 50 3.12 13.84 -15.76
N ILE A 51 2.46 13.24 -14.77
CA ILE A 51 1.61 12.07 -14.97
C ILE A 51 0.15 12.50 -14.90
N TYR A 52 -0.54 12.36 -16.03
CA TYR A 52 -1.92 12.82 -16.20
C TYR A 52 -2.91 11.71 -15.85
N SER A 53 -4.01 12.08 -15.21
CA SER A 53 -5.18 11.24 -15.03
C SER A 53 -5.98 11.17 -16.33
N GLY A 54 -6.53 10.01 -16.64
CA GLY A 54 -7.28 9.78 -17.87
C GLY A 54 -6.63 8.68 -18.69
N LYS A 55 -7.45 7.83 -19.30
CA LYS A 55 -6.94 6.64 -20.02
C LYS A 55 -6.17 7.00 -21.28
N GLU A 56 -6.53 8.10 -21.91
CA GLU A 56 -5.92 8.56 -23.15
C GLU A 56 -4.87 9.63 -22.81
N GLU A 57 -5.23 10.56 -21.94
CA GLU A 57 -4.43 11.67 -21.45
C GLU A 57 -3.13 11.19 -20.77
N TYR A 58 -3.17 10.07 -20.03
CA TYR A 58 -1.96 9.48 -19.45
C TYR A 58 -0.92 9.17 -20.53
N PHE A 59 -1.30 8.42 -21.57
CA PHE A 59 -0.34 7.98 -22.60
C PHE A 59 -0.04 9.10 -23.59
N GLN A 60 -1.02 9.95 -23.92
CA GLN A 60 -0.82 11.10 -24.79
C GLN A 60 0.15 12.11 -24.16
N GLY A 61 -0.02 12.42 -22.87
CA GLY A 61 0.91 13.27 -22.13
C GLY A 61 2.32 12.68 -22.04
N LEU A 62 2.48 11.35 -22.02
CA LEU A 62 3.80 10.72 -22.14
C LEU A 62 4.39 10.90 -23.54
N LYS A 63 3.60 10.77 -24.60
CA LYS A 63 4.09 10.96 -25.99
C LYS A 63 4.55 12.40 -26.24
N GLU A 64 3.85 13.37 -25.66
CA GLU A 64 4.22 14.79 -25.73
C GLU A 64 5.54 15.06 -25.00
N GLN A 65 5.78 14.39 -23.87
CA GLN A 65 7.00 14.54 -23.08
C GLN A 65 8.18 13.72 -23.60
N PHE A 66 7.93 12.71 -24.43
CA PHE A 66 8.96 11.86 -25.06
C PHE A 66 8.75 11.77 -26.60
N PRO A 67 9.03 12.85 -27.34
CA PRO A 67 8.97 12.82 -28.80
C PRO A 67 9.87 11.71 -29.37
N GLY A 68 9.31 10.88 -30.26
CA GLY A 68 10.01 9.74 -30.87
C GLY A 68 9.76 8.39 -30.18
N GLU A 69 9.21 8.36 -28.97
CA GLU A 69 8.94 7.12 -28.20
C GLU A 69 7.49 6.62 -28.35
N GLY A 70 6.74 7.14 -29.32
CA GLY A 70 5.31 6.85 -29.48
C GLY A 70 4.98 5.36 -29.56
N ALA A 71 5.77 4.59 -30.32
CA ALA A 71 5.58 3.15 -30.47
C ALA A 71 5.78 2.38 -29.15
N ALA A 72 6.80 2.74 -28.37
CA ALA A 72 7.07 2.12 -27.07
C ALA A 72 5.94 2.42 -26.06
N ILE A 73 5.43 3.65 -26.06
CA ILE A 73 4.31 4.07 -25.19
C ILE A 73 3.02 3.37 -25.58
N ASP A 74 2.74 3.22 -26.88
CA ASP A 74 1.56 2.50 -27.37
C ASP A 74 1.61 1.01 -27.00
N GLU A 75 2.79 0.40 -27.10
CA GLU A 75 2.98 -0.99 -26.70
C GLU A 75 2.83 -1.17 -25.18
N PHE A 76 3.39 -0.25 -24.37
CA PHE A 76 3.17 -0.22 -22.93
C PHE A 76 1.67 -0.12 -22.60
N ALA A 77 0.95 0.81 -23.25
CA ALA A 77 -0.49 0.98 -23.08
C ALA A 77 -1.28 -0.28 -23.44
N ARG A 78 -0.90 -0.96 -24.54
CA ARG A 78 -1.49 -2.22 -24.97
C ARG A 78 -1.29 -3.32 -23.94
N LEU A 79 -0.08 -3.45 -23.38
CA LEU A 79 0.23 -4.42 -22.33
C LEU A 79 -0.60 -4.15 -21.06
N ILE A 80 -0.62 -2.92 -20.55
CA ILE A 80 -1.42 -2.51 -19.38
C ILE A 80 -2.91 -2.80 -19.60
N LYS A 81 -3.44 -2.49 -20.79
CA LYS A 81 -4.84 -2.75 -21.18
C LYS A 81 -5.15 -4.25 -21.19
N SER A 82 -4.22 -5.08 -21.67
CA SER A 82 -4.38 -6.54 -21.71
C SER A 82 -4.47 -7.18 -20.32
N LEU A 83 -3.92 -6.51 -19.30
CA LEU A 83 -3.86 -6.97 -17.91
C LEU A 83 -5.01 -6.47 -17.03
N ARG A 84 -5.82 -5.52 -17.52
CA ARG A 84 -6.86 -4.83 -16.72
C ARG A 84 -7.84 -5.74 -15.98
N ARG A 85 -8.19 -6.91 -16.55
CA ARG A 85 -9.11 -7.89 -15.92
C ARG A 85 -8.39 -8.94 -15.07
N GLY A 86 -7.06 -9.00 -15.18
CA GLY A 86 -6.18 -9.96 -14.53
C GLY A 86 -6.33 -10.05 -13.00
N PRO A 87 -6.48 -8.94 -12.25
CA PRO A 87 -6.63 -8.98 -10.80
C PRO A 87 -7.80 -9.85 -10.31
N THR A 88 -8.85 -10.05 -11.13
CA THR A 88 -9.96 -10.96 -10.82
C THR A 88 -9.46 -12.38 -10.51
N LEU A 89 -8.40 -12.81 -11.18
CA LEU A 89 -7.82 -14.14 -11.01
C LEU A 89 -7.22 -14.34 -9.61
N LEU A 90 -6.70 -13.26 -8.99
CA LEU A 90 -6.23 -13.29 -7.61
C LEU A 90 -7.33 -13.76 -6.66
N PHE A 91 -8.55 -13.22 -6.84
CA PHE A 91 -9.69 -13.55 -5.99
C PHE A 91 -10.25 -14.94 -6.31
N VAL A 92 -10.36 -15.29 -7.60
CA VAL A 92 -10.89 -16.59 -8.03
C VAL A 92 -10.03 -17.74 -7.48
N LEU A 93 -8.70 -17.65 -7.60
CA LEU A 93 -7.80 -18.69 -7.10
C LEU A 93 -7.90 -18.87 -5.58
N LYS A 94 -8.11 -17.78 -4.83
CA LYS A 94 -8.25 -17.79 -3.37
C LYS A 94 -9.61 -18.31 -2.89
N MET A 95 -10.67 -18.18 -3.70
CA MET A 95 -12.04 -18.54 -3.32
C MET A 95 -12.49 -19.92 -3.81
N MET A 96 -11.90 -20.46 -4.88
CA MET A 96 -12.26 -21.77 -5.42
C MET A 96 -11.75 -22.93 -4.54
N PRO A 97 -12.28 -24.16 -4.67
CA PRO A 97 -11.81 -25.31 -3.90
C PRO A 97 -10.29 -25.54 -4.03
N ARG A 98 -9.61 -25.83 -2.91
CA ARG A 98 -8.13 -25.95 -2.86
C ARG A 98 -7.59 -26.96 -3.87
N ALA A 99 -8.22 -28.13 -4.01
CA ALA A 99 -7.80 -29.16 -4.96
C ALA A 99 -7.88 -28.67 -6.42
N LEU A 100 -8.94 -27.93 -6.77
CA LEU A 100 -9.12 -27.37 -8.10
C LEU A 100 -8.09 -26.28 -8.40
N ALA A 101 -7.84 -25.38 -7.43
CA ALA A 101 -6.80 -24.36 -7.58
C ALA A 101 -5.41 -25.00 -7.77
N ALA A 102 -5.07 -26.00 -6.96
CA ALA A 102 -3.79 -26.70 -7.05
C ALA A 102 -3.63 -27.44 -8.39
N TRP A 103 -4.70 -28.07 -8.90
CA TRP A 103 -4.70 -28.68 -10.23
C TRP A 103 -4.50 -27.63 -11.33
N LEU A 104 -5.21 -26.50 -11.28
CA LEU A 104 -5.08 -25.41 -12.26
C LEU A 104 -3.66 -24.83 -12.27
N CYS A 105 -3.05 -24.62 -11.10
CA CYS A 105 -1.66 -24.16 -11.00
C CYS A 105 -0.68 -25.14 -11.65
N ARG A 106 -0.79 -26.44 -11.32
CA ARG A 106 0.11 -27.49 -11.84
C ARG A 106 -0.10 -27.85 -13.31
N SER A 107 -1.29 -27.57 -13.84
CA SER A 107 -1.63 -27.88 -15.23
C SER A 107 -0.87 -27.04 -16.27
N GLY A 108 -0.27 -25.92 -15.87
CA GLY A 108 0.35 -24.96 -16.78
C GLY A 108 -0.66 -24.23 -17.70
N LEU A 109 -1.97 -24.37 -17.46
CA LEU A 109 -3.01 -23.71 -18.28
C LEU A 109 -3.11 -22.21 -17.97
N LEU A 110 -2.86 -21.79 -16.73
CA LEU A 110 -3.06 -20.39 -16.31
C LEU A 110 -2.25 -19.39 -17.14
N PRO A 111 -0.93 -19.56 -17.38
CA PRO A 111 -0.17 -18.65 -18.25
C PRO A 111 -0.62 -18.68 -19.73
N ARG A 112 -1.21 -19.79 -20.20
CA ARG A 112 -1.73 -19.89 -21.57
C ARG A 112 -3.04 -19.13 -21.76
N LEU A 113 -3.90 -19.16 -20.74
CA LEU A 113 -5.26 -18.59 -20.78
C LEU A 113 -5.32 -17.15 -20.27
N SER A 114 -4.34 -16.72 -19.48
CA SER A 114 -4.35 -15.40 -18.84
C SER A 114 -3.04 -14.65 -19.11
N PRO A 115 -3.09 -13.53 -19.86
CA PRO A 115 -1.95 -12.63 -19.99
C PRO A 115 -1.37 -12.20 -18.65
N PHE A 116 -2.21 -12.10 -17.61
CA PHE A 116 -1.81 -11.76 -16.25
C PHE A 116 -0.92 -12.85 -15.64
N CYS A 117 -1.26 -14.13 -15.76
CA CYS A 117 -0.35 -15.18 -15.27
C CYS A 117 0.92 -15.28 -16.11
N ARG A 118 0.82 -15.07 -17.43
CA ARG A 118 2.00 -15.09 -18.31
C ARG A 118 3.00 -13.98 -17.99
N LEU A 119 2.51 -12.79 -17.68
CA LEU A 119 3.33 -11.63 -17.31
C LEU A 119 3.55 -11.54 -15.80
N ALA A 120 3.09 -12.53 -15.02
CA ALA A 120 3.34 -12.57 -13.58
C ALA A 120 4.81 -12.90 -13.30
N SER A 121 5.40 -13.80 -14.09
CA SER A 121 6.79 -14.25 -13.95
C SER A 121 7.83 -13.33 -14.60
N ARG A 122 7.42 -12.33 -15.39
CA ARG A 122 8.33 -11.35 -16.01
C ARG A 122 8.52 -10.14 -15.10
N SER A 123 9.76 -9.72 -14.92
CA SER A 123 10.05 -8.51 -14.14
C SER A 123 9.57 -7.26 -14.87
N LEU A 124 9.25 -6.19 -14.13
CA LEU A 124 8.95 -4.89 -14.72
C LEU A 124 10.14 -4.39 -15.55
N LYS A 125 11.37 -4.53 -15.04
CA LYS A 125 12.60 -4.15 -15.74
C LYS A 125 12.70 -4.83 -17.11
N GLU A 126 12.58 -6.16 -17.15
CA GLU A 126 12.67 -6.95 -18.39
C GLU A 126 11.63 -6.51 -19.43
N VAL A 127 10.40 -6.25 -19.00
CA VAL A 127 9.34 -5.79 -19.91
C VAL A 127 9.68 -4.41 -20.45
N VAL A 128 10.00 -3.44 -19.59
CA VAL A 128 10.24 -2.04 -19.96
C VAL A 128 11.50 -1.86 -20.80
N GLU A 129 12.57 -2.59 -20.51
CA GLU A 129 13.80 -2.57 -21.32
C GLU A 129 13.58 -3.10 -22.74
N GLY A 130 12.65 -4.06 -22.90
CA GLY A 130 12.23 -4.57 -24.20
C GLY A 130 11.38 -3.61 -25.03
N LEU A 131 10.87 -2.52 -24.44
CA LEU A 131 10.01 -1.54 -25.13
C LEU A 131 10.81 -0.39 -25.76
N THR A 132 11.87 0.08 -25.11
CA THR A 132 12.62 1.26 -25.54
C THR A 132 14.05 1.25 -25.01
N PRO A 133 15.06 1.79 -25.74
CA PRO A 133 16.40 2.06 -25.20
C PRO A 133 16.47 3.30 -24.30
N ASN A 134 15.45 4.16 -24.29
CA ASN A 134 15.46 5.43 -23.57
C ASN A 134 15.35 5.23 -22.05
N ARG A 135 16.47 5.45 -21.34
CA ARG A 135 16.57 5.24 -19.89
C ARG A 135 15.63 6.13 -19.07
N GLU A 136 15.36 7.36 -19.50
CA GLU A 136 14.42 8.25 -18.80
C GLU A 136 12.99 7.73 -18.93
N LEU A 137 12.58 7.30 -20.13
CA LEU A 137 11.25 6.72 -20.33
C LEU A 137 11.10 5.40 -19.54
N ARG A 138 12.14 4.57 -19.46
CA ARG A 138 12.12 3.36 -18.61
C ARG A 138 11.88 3.69 -17.12
N ALA A 139 12.55 4.73 -16.63
CA ALA A 139 12.36 5.24 -15.27
C ALA A 139 10.92 5.74 -15.08
N VAL A 140 10.39 6.51 -16.04
CA VAL A 140 9.01 7.01 -16.00
C VAL A 140 7.98 5.88 -16.13
N PHE A 141 8.20 4.81 -16.88
CA PHE A 141 7.33 3.64 -16.83
C PHE A 141 7.37 2.93 -15.49
N SER A 142 8.47 3.02 -14.75
CA SER A 142 8.68 2.27 -13.51
C SER A 142 8.46 3.10 -12.23
N TYR A 143 8.19 4.41 -12.36
CA TYR A 143 8.27 5.39 -11.27
C TYR A 143 7.42 5.09 -10.04
N ILE A 144 6.31 4.34 -10.19
CA ILE A 144 5.34 4.14 -9.11
C ILE A 144 5.68 2.92 -8.24
N PHE A 145 6.81 2.23 -8.48
CA PHE A 145 7.20 1.04 -7.71
C PHE A 145 7.22 1.21 -6.18
N PRO A 146 7.50 2.40 -5.62
CA PRO A 146 7.48 2.58 -4.17
C PRO A 146 6.11 2.41 -3.53
N THR A 147 5.03 2.40 -4.33
CA THR A 147 3.65 2.13 -3.85
C THR A 147 3.38 0.66 -3.55
N TYR A 148 4.31 -0.24 -3.87
CA TYR A 148 4.29 -1.65 -3.49
C TYR A 148 5.66 -2.16 -2.98
N GLY A 149 6.64 -1.28 -2.80
CA GLY A 149 7.84 -1.58 -2.02
C GLY A 149 8.94 -2.40 -2.70
N VAL A 150 8.84 -2.68 -4.01
CA VAL A 150 9.78 -3.60 -4.69
C VAL A 150 10.37 -2.99 -5.96
N VAL A 151 11.69 -3.03 -6.08
CA VAL A 151 12.42 -2.47 -7.23
C VAL A 151 12.06 -3.14 -8.57
N PRO A 152 12.19 -2.44 -9.73
CA PRO A 152 11.69 -2.93 -11.01
C PRO A 152 12.23 -4.30 -11.46
N SER A 153 13.47 -4.67 -11.11
CA SER A 153 14.04 -5.99 -11.44
C SER A 153 13.42 -7.15 -10.66
N LYS A 154 12.81 -6.89 -9.49
CA LYS A 154 12.26 -7.91 -8.59
C LYS A 154 10.74 -7.97 -8.56
N THR A 155 10.07 -6.92 -9.01
CA THR A 155 8.60 -6.87 -9.07
C THR A 155 8.07 -7.48 -10.37
N SER A 156 6.92 -8.14 -10.27
CA SER A 156 6.17 -8.60 -11.42
C SER A 156 5.62 -7.42 -12.24
N PHE A 157 5.67 -7.50 -13.58
CA PHE A 157 4.96 -6.56 -14.44
C PHE A 157 3.45 -6.59 -14.20
N SER A 158 2.91 -7.76 -13.85
CA SER A 158 1.49 -7.88 -13.50
C SER A 158 1.13 -7.09 -12.25
N MET A 159 1.95 -7.15 -11.20
CA MET A 159 1.77 -6.32 -10.01
C MET A 159 1.80 -4.82 -10.36
N HIS A 160 2.80 -4.41 -11.14
CA HIS A 160 2.92 -3.02 -11.59
C HIS A 160 1.68 -2.56 -12.37
N SER A 161 1.15 -3.42 -13.25
CA SER A 161 -0.05 -3.12 -14.03
C SER A 161 -1.31 -2.90 -13.19
N ILE A 162 -1.39 -3.50 -11.99
CA ILE A 162 -2.50 -3.27 -11.05
C ILE A 162 -2.51 -1.79 -10.65
N LEU A 163 -1.34 -1.26 -10.26
CA LEU A 163 -1.20 0.11 -9.79
C LEU A 163 -1.41 1.14 -10.91
N VAL A 164 -0.85 0.90 -12.10
CA VAL A 164 -1.11 1.78 -13.25
C VAL A 164 -2.62 1.81 -13.54
N ASN A 165 -3.28 0.66 -13.68
CA ASN A 165 -4.74 0.59 -13.90
C ASN A 165 -5.56 1.20 -12.75
N HIS A 166 -5.03 1.21 -11.53
CA HIS A 166 -5.67 1.82 -10.36
C HIS A 166 -5.78 3.34 -10.53
N PHE A 167 -4.72 3.99 -11.02
CA PHE A 167 -4.66 5.45 -11.16
C PHE A 167 -4.98 5.99 -12.56
N LEU A 168 -5.13 5.15 -13.59
CA LEU A 168 -5.50 5.59 -14.95
C LEU A 168 -6.77 6.44 -15.00
N HIS A 169 -7.71 6.27 -14.08
CA HIS A 169 -8.95 7.05 -14.03
C HIS A 169 -8.86 8.30 -13.14
N GLY A 170 -7.69 8.55 -12.56
CA GLY A 170 -7.44 9.59 -11.58
C GLY A 170 -7.16 9.04 -10.20
N ALA A 171 -6.95 9.99 -9.30
CA ALA A 171 -6.64 9.78 -7.91
C ALA A 171 -7.59 10.62 -7.06
N TRP A 172 -7.87 10.14 -5.85
CA TRP A 172 -8.74 10.78 -4.90
C TRP A 172 -8.12 10.82 -3.52
N TYR A 173 -8.51 11.83 -2.74
CA TYR A 173 -8.15 12.01 -1.35
C TYR A 173 -9.43 12.02 -0.50
N PRO A 174 -9.48 11.33 0.65
CA PRO A 174 -10.64 11.43 1.53
C PRO A 174 -10.76 12.88 2.06
N LYS A 175 -11.92 13.52 1.87
CA LYS A 175 -12.15 14.86 2.46
C LYS A 175 -12.07 14.75 3.98
N GLY A 176 -11.41 15.68 4.66
CA GLY A 176 -11.10 15.59 6.09
C GLY A 176 -9.88 14.73 6.43
N GLY A 177 -9.35 13.97 5.47
CA GLY A 177 -8.16 13.15 5.63
C GLY A 177 -8.45 11.69 6.00
N ALA A 178 -7.38 10.91 6.18
CA ALA A 178 -7.49 9.45 6.35
C ALA A 178 -8.24 9.02 7.62
N GLY A 179 -8.33 9.89 8.63
CA GLY A 179 -9.07 9.63 9.87
C GLY A 179 -10.57 9.43 9.64
N GLU A 180 -11.12 10.05 8.59
CA GLU A 180 -12.55 9.97 8.26
C GLU A 180 -13.01 8.54 7.93
N ILE A 181 -12.10 7.69 7.43
CA ILE A 181 -12.43 6.29 7.16
C ILE A 181 -12.82 5.57 8.45
N ALA A 182 -12.01 5.70 9.50
CA ALA A 182 -12.32 5.10 10.79
C ALA A 182 -13.54 5.78 11.42
N PHE A 183 -13.59 7.11 11.36
CA PHE A 183 -14.69 7.90 11.90
C PHE A 183 -16.05 7.47 11.35
N HIS A 184 -16.16 7.21 10.04
CA HIS A 184 -17.41 6.79 9.41
C HIS A 184 -17.67 5.28 9.45
N THR A 185 -16.65 4.43 9.60
CA THR A 185 -16.84 2.97 9.68
C THR A 185 -17.27 2.52 11.09
N ILE A 186 -16.75 3.14 12.16
CA ILE A 186 -17.04 2.75 13.54
C ILE A 186 -18.54 2.81 13.90
N PRO A 187 -19.30 3.87 13.53
CA PRO A 187 -20.74 3.93 13.78
C PRO A 187 -21.51 2.78 13.12
N VAL A 188 -21.13 2.39 11.89
CA VAL A 188 -21.75 1.28 11.16
C VAL A 188 -21.54 -0.04 11.90
N ILE A 189 -20.33 -0.28 12.41
CA ILE A 189 -20.03 -1.45 13.25
C ILE A 189 -20.90 -1.46 14.52
N ARG A 190 -21.00 -0.32 15.21
CA ARG A 190 -21.78 -0.21 16.46
C ARG A 190 -23.28 -0.39 16.24
N LYS A 191 -23.81 0.19 15.16
CA LYS A 191 -25.21 0.05 14.75
C LYS A 191 -25.57 -1.41 14.44
N ALA A 192 -24.62 -2.18 13.92
CA ALA A 192 -24.76 -3.62 13.71
C ALA A 192 -24.58 -4.46 14.99
N GLY A 193 -24.39 -3.84 16.16
CA GLY A 193 -24.20 -4.52 17.46
C GLY A 193 -22.74 -4.86 17.79
N GLY A 194 -21.78 -4.43 16.97
CA GLY A 194 -20.35 -4.65 17.21
C GLY A 194 -19.72 -3.62 18.14
N ASN A 195 -18.51 -3.91 18.60
CA ASN A 195 -17.71 -3.00 19.43
C ASN A 195 -16.32 -2.78 18.82
N VAL A 196 -15.76 -1.60 19.04
CA VAL A 196 -14.40 -1.22 18.62
C VAL A 196 -13.62 -0.81 19.85
N LEU A 197 -12.58 -1.59 20.18
CA LEU A 197 -11.79 -1.42 21.39
C LEU A 197 -10.40 -0.88 21.05
N GLY A 198 -10.14 0.39 21.39
CA GLY A 198 -8.82 0.98 21.32
C GLY A 198 -7.96 0.59 22.53
N LYS A 199 -6.63 0.71 22.41
CA LYS A 199 -5.66 0.38 23.48
C LYS A 199 -5.82 -1.04 24.06
N ALA A 200 -6.25 -1.99 23.23
CA ALA A 200 -6.54 -3.37 23.60
C ALA A 200 -5.67 -4.35 22.79
N PRO A 201 -4.33 -4.37 23.00
CA PRO A 201 -3.45 -5.19 22.17
C PRO A 201 -3.64 -6.67 22.50
N VAL A 202 -3.99 -7.45 21.48
CA VAL A 202 -4.07 -8.91 21.55
C VAL A 202 -2.67 -9.48 21.77
N GLN A 203 -2.53 -10.33 22.79
CA GLN A 203 -1.27 -11.00 23.13
C GLN A 203 -1.20 -12.42 22.57
N ARG A 204 -2.36 -13.11 22.48
CA ARG A 204 -2.42 -14.52 22.07
C ARG A 204 -3.79 -14.88 21.51
N ILE A 205 -3.81 -15.76 20.52
CA ILE A 205 -5.02 -16.47 20.05
C ILE A 205 -5.20 -17.72 20.93
N LEU A 206 -6.41 -17.89 21.47
CA LEU A 206 -6.79 -19.01 22.32
C LEU A 206 -7.30 -20.16 21.46
N LEU A 207 -6.86 -21.37 21.76
CA LEU A 207 -7.30 -22.60 21.10
C LEU A 207 -8.02 -23.50 22.11
N ASP A 208 -9.05 -24.19 21.65
CA ASP A 208 -9.69 -25.26 22.42
C ASP A 208 -8.85 -26.56 22.41
N SER A 209 -9.32 -27.58 23.12
CA SER A 209 -8.64 -28.89 23.20
C SER A 209 -8.59 -29.64 21.85
N GLN A 210 -9.36 -29.21 20.85
CA GLN A 210 -9.34 -29.75 19.49
C GLN A 210 -8.45 -28.92 18.55
N GLY A 211 -7.77 -27.89 19.06
CA GLY A 211 -6.91 -27.00 18.28
C GLY A 211 -7.66 -25.96 17.44
N LYS A 212 -8.95 -25.70 17.71
CA LYS A 212 -9.73 -24.68 17.02
C LYS A 212 -9.61 -23.34 17.74
N ALA A 213 -9.56 -22.25 16.98
CA ALA A 213 -9.58 -20.92 17.58
C ALA A 213 -10.91 -20.66 18.28
N CYS A 214 -10.84 -20.23 19.54
CA CYS A 214 -12.00 -20.03 20.42
C CYS A 214 -12.02 -18.67 21.14
N GLY A 215 -11.00 -17.84 20.93
CA GLY A 215 -10.93 -16.50 21.49
C GLY A 215 -9.56 -15.87 21.37
N VAL A 216 -9.37 -14.76 22.06
CA VAL A 216 -8.10 -14.03 22.17
C VAL A 216 -7.85 -13.59 23.60
N SER A 217 -6.58 -13.55 24.00
CA SER A 217 -6.14 -12.90 25.23
C SER A 217 -5.69 -11.48 24.93
N VAL A 218 -6.26 -10.51 25.64
CA VAL A 218 -6.10 -9.08 25.40
C VAL A 218 -5.49 -8.43 26.62
N LYS A 219 -4.50 -7.57 26.42
CA LYS A 219 -3.91 -6.80 27.52
C LYS A 219 -4.83 -5.65 27.93
N LYS A 220 -5.10 -5.55 29.24
CA LYS A 220 -5.84 -4.45 29.87
C LYS A 220 -5.00 -3.90 31.02
N GLY A 221 -4.22 -2.85 30.74
CA GLY A 221 -3.25 -2.35 31.72
C GLY A 221 -2.13 -3.36 31.94
N GLN A 222 -1.98 -3.85 33.17
CA GLN A 222 -1.04 -4.92 33.51
C GLN A 222 -1.67 -6.32 33.41
N ASP A 223 -2.99 -6.42 33.35
CA ASP A 223 -3.71 -7.69 33.34
C ASP A 223 -3.93 -8.24 31.92
N LEU A 224 -4.22 -9.53 31.85
CA LEU A 224 -4.72 -10.21 30.66
C LEU A 224 -6.18 -10.59 30.85
N VAL A 225 -7.00 -10.27 29.85
CA VAL A 225 -8.43 -10.60 29.81
C VAL A 225 -8.70 -11.45 28.58
N ASN A 226 -9.38 -12.57 28.77
CA ASN A 226 -9.77 -13.43 27.65
C ASN A 226 -11.12 -13.00 27.09
N VAL A 227 -11.18 -12.87 25.77
CA VAL A 227 -12.39 -12.59 25.01
C VAL A 227 -12.68 -13.79 24.11
N PHE A 228 -13.75 -14.51 24.40
CA PHE A 228 -14.12 -15.73 23.66
C PHE A 228 -14.98 -15.40 22.44
N ALA A 229 -14.71 -16.09 21.34
CA ALA A 229 -15.45 -15.94 20.09
C ALA A 229 -15.38 -17.24 19.26
N PRO A 230 -16.45 -17.62 18.55
CA PRO A 230 -16.46 -18.83 17.72
C PRO A 230 -15.68 -18.67 16.41
N VAL A 231 -15.37 -17.43 16.01
CA VAL A 231 -14.63 -17.09 14.78
C VAL A 231 -13.67 -15.95 15.10
N ILE A 232 -12.42 -16.11 14.67
CA ILE A 232 -11.34 -15.16 14.87
C ILE A 232 -10.84 -14.73 13.48
N ILE A 233 -10.89 -13.43 13.20
CA ILE A 233 -10.36 -12.84 11.96
C ILE A 233 -9.15 -11.99 12.35
N SER A 234 -7.98 -12.34 11.84
CA SER A 234 -6.74 -11.62 12.09
C SER A 234 -6.38 -10.73 10.90
N ASP A 235 -6.38 -9.42 11.16
CA ASP A 235 -5.82 -8.39 10.28
C ASP A 235 -4.43 -7.92 10.74
N ALA A 236 -3.79 -8.67 11.65
CA ALA A 236 -2.48 -8.30 12.19
C ALA A 236 -1.32 -8.54 11.20
N GLY A 237 -1.60 -9.11 10.03
CA GLY A 237 -0.61 -9.61 9.09
C GLY A 237 -0.18 -11.06 9.37
N ILE A 238 0.38 -11.73 8.37
CA ILE A 238 0.66 -13.16 8.40
C ILE A 238 1.73 -13.52 9.45
N PHE A 239 2.81 -12.73 9.51
CA PHE A 239 3.91 -12.95 10.45
C PHE A 239 3.46 -12.74 11.89
N ASN A 240 2.80 -11.63 12.20
CA ASN A 240 2.24 -11.41 13.54
C ASN A 240 1.27 -12.52 13.94
N THR A 241 0.37 -12.92 13.03
CA THR A 241 -0.63 -13.94 13.34
C THR A 241 0.03 -15.27 13.65
N TYR A 242 0.91 -15.75 12.77
CA TYR A 242 1.46 -17.10 12.85
C TYR A 242 2.66 -17.21 13.78
N GLU A 243 3.54 -16.22 13.83
CA GLU A 243 4.78 -16.31 14.58
C GLU A 243 4.66 -15.78 16.00
N ARG A 244 3.77 -14.81 16.23
CA ARG A 244 3.63 -14.12 17.52
C ARG A 244 2.34 -14.47 18.26
N LEU A 245 1.19 -14.46 17.58
CA LEU A 245 -0.11 -14.58 18.24
C LEU A 245 -0.57 -16.03 18.41
N LEU A 246 -0.14 -16.95 17.53
CA LEU A 246 -0.46 -18.36 17.67
C LEU A 246 0.38 -19.06 18.75
N PRO A 247 -0.20 -20.02 19.50
CA PRO A 247 0.55 -20.95 20.32
C PRO A 247 1.61 -21.73 19.52
N ALA A 248 2.68 -22.17 20.20
CA ALA A 248 3.79 -22.87 19.56
C ALA A 248 3.35 -24.13 18.80
N GLU A 249 2.37 -24.87 19.34
CA GLU A 249 1.86 -26.11 18.78
C GLU A 249 1.15 -25.86 17.43
N ALA A 250 0.32 -24.82 17.38
CA ALA A 250 -0.36 -24.42 16.15
C ALA A 250 0.61 -23.77 15.14
N ARG A 251 1.59 -23.00 15.61
CA ARG A 251 2.65 -22.45 14.75
C ARG A 251 3.42 -23.56 14.03
N ALA A 252 3.62 -24.71 14.67
CA ALA A 252 4.35 -25.83 14.10
C ALA A 252 3.60 -26.61 13.00
N LEU A 253 2.32 -26.28 12.73
CA LEU A 253 1.54 -26.95 11.68
C LEU A 253 2.24 -26.85 10.30
N PRO A 254 2.39 -27.97 9.56
CA PRO A 254 3.11 -28.00 8.28
C PRO A 254 2.59 -26.98 7.25
N GLU A 255 1.28 -26.77 7.20
CA GLU A 255 0.64 -25.82 6.29
C GLU A 255 0.97 -24.37 6.62
N ILE A 256 1.05 -24.02 7.91
CA ILE A 256 1.45 -22.69 8.37
C ILE A 256 2.93 -22.46 8.04
N GLN A 257 3.78 -23.43 8.36
CA GLN A 257 5.21 -23.36 8.05
C GLN A 257 5.46 -23.29 6.54
N SER A 258 4.66 -24.01 5.74
CA SER A 258 4.71 -23.94 4.28
C SER A 258 4.37 -22.54 3.78
N GLN A 259 3.27 -21.94 4.26
CA GLN A 259 2.90 -20.56 3.90
C GLN A 259 3.97 -19.54 4.29
N LEU A 260 4.55 -19.64 5.50
CA LEU A 260 5.61 -18.74 5.96
C LEU A 260 6.86 -18.81 5.09
N ARG A 261 7.21 -19.99 4.56
CA ARG A 261 8.36 -20.13 3.63
C ARG A 261 8.12 -19.53 2.24
N MET A 262 6.87 -19.27 1.86
CA MET A 262 6.53 -18.68 0.56
C MET A 262 6.55 -17.14 0.56
N VAL A 263 6.68 -16.51 1.72
CA VAL A 263 6.57 -15.05 1.87
C VAL A 263 7.73 -14.51 2.70
N THR A 264 8.10 -13.26 2.43
CA THR A 264 9.10 -12.52 3.20
C THR A 264 8.51 -11.19 3.64
N HIS A 265 9.10 -10.54 4.65
CA HIS A 265 8.75 -9.16 5.00
C HIS A 265 9.04 -8.24 3.81
N GLY A 266 8.16 -7.26 3.59
CA GLY A 266 8.43 -6.15 2.69
C GLY A 266 9.37 -5.12 3.29
N GLU A 267 9.72 -4.12 2.49
CA GLU A 267 10.67 -3.08 2.90
C GLU A 267 10.10 -2.12 3.96
N GLY A 268 10.98 -1.77 4.90
CA GLY A 268 10.72 -0.78 5.94
C GLY A 268 10.68 0.65 5.39
N GLY A 269 10.07 1.56 6.15
CA GLY A 269 9.92 2.96 5.76
C GLY A 269 10.51 3.95 6.74
N PHE A 270 10.96 5.09 6.21
CA PHE A 270 11.18 6.32 6.97
C PHE A 270 10.19 7.39 6.51
N THR A 271 9.60 8.12 7.44
CA THR A 271 8.62 9.16 7.13
C THR A 271 8.96 10.46 7.85
N VAL A 272 8.94 11.58 7.14
CA VAL A 272 9.04 12.93 7.71
C VAL A 272 7.68 13.61 7.62
N PHE A 273 7.20 14.13 8.74
CA PHE A 273 6.01 14.97 8.83
C PHE A 273 6.45 16.41 9.08
N VAL A 274 5.92 17.34 8.29
CA VAL A 274 6.23 18.77 8.38
C VAL A 274 4.93 19.55 8.59
N GLY A 275 4.89 20.38 9.63
CA GLY A 275 3.87 21.39 9.85
C GLY A 275 4.41 22.76 9.46
N LEU A 276 3.61 23.53 8.71
CA LEU A 276 4.01 24.80 8.11
C LEU A 276 3.06 25.94 8.49
N ASN A 277 3.64 27.12 8.68
CA ASN A 277 2.97 28.42 8.81
C ASN A 277 2.77 29.05 7.43
N GLY A 278 1.55 28.95 6.90
CA GLY A 278 1.12 29.57 5.66
C GLY A 278 0.12 28.70 4.90
N SER A 279 -0.72 29.36 4.09
CA SER A 279 -1.65 28.65 3.20
C SER A 279 -0.90 27.95 2.07
N ARG A 280 -1.55 27.02 1.38
CA ARG A 280 -0.95 26.35 0.22
C ARG A 280 -0.59 27.35 -0.90
N GLU A 281 -1.36 28.42 -1.08
CA GLU A 281 -1.13 29.45 -2.10
C GLU A 281 0.10 30.29 -1.77
N GLU A 282 0.24 30.73 -0.52
CA GLU A 282 1.39 31.50 -0.05
C GLU A 282 2.70 30.70 -0.24
N LEU A 283 2.64 29.42 0.11
CA LEU A 283 3.78 28.53 0.12
C LEU A 283 4.05 27.85 -1.24
N GLY A 284 3.14 28.00 -2.21
CA GLY A 284 3.24 27.37 -3.53
C GLY A 284 3.13 25.85 -3.49
N LEU A 285 2.33 25.31 -2.57
CA LEU A 285 2.13 23.87 -2.40
C LEU A 285 1.04 23.35 -3.35
N GLU A 286 1.37 22.28 -4.07
CA GLU A 286 0.46 21.63 -4.98
C GLU A 286 -0.15 20.36 -4.36
N PRO A 287 -1.38 19.97 -4.75
CA PRO A 287 -1.96 18.66 -4.40
C PRO A 287 -1.32 17.49 -5.17
N THR A 288 -0.38 17.77 -6.08
CA THR A 288 0.43 16.81 -6.83
C THR A 288 1.36 16.04 -5.90
N ASN A 289 1.52 14.73 -6.10
CA ASN A 289 2.61 13.98 -5.46
C ASN A 289 3.88 14.07 -6.28
N TYR A 290 5.03 14.13 -5.61
CA TYR A 290 6.32 14.08 -6.29
C TYR A 290 7.03 12.77 -5.97
N PHE A 291 7.41 12.05 -7.02
CA PHE A 291 8.31 10.92 -6.96
C PHE A 291 9.68 11.40 -7.44
N MET A 292 10.55 11.72 -6.49
CA MET A 292 11.88 12.23 -6.76
C MET A 292 12.89 11.09 -6.71
N TYR A 293 13.67 10.94 -7.77
CA TYR A 293 14.74 9.96 -7.90
C TYR A 293 16.05 10.66 -8.21
N SER A 294 17.14 10.27 -7.55
CA SER A 294 18.46 10.85 -7.80
C SER A 294 19.05 10.47 -9.17
N GLY A 295 18.51 9.43 -9.82
CA GLY A 295 18.95 8.94 -11.13
C GLY A 295 17.83 8.24 -11.92
N ASN A 296 18.16 7.76 -13.12
CA ASN A 296 17.20 7.10 -14.02
C ASN A 296 17.30 5.56 -14.01
N ASP A 297 18.41 4.97 -13.54
CA ASP A 297 18.45 3.53 -13.23
C ASP A 297 17.92 3.31 -11.81
N LEU A 298 16.60 3.11 -11.71
CA LEU A 298 15.90 2.97 -10.44
C LEU A 298 16.36 1.74 -9.64
N ASP A 299 16.76 0.66 -10.31
CA ASP A 299 17.31 -0.52 -9.64
C ASP A 299 18.70 -0.23 -9.08
N GLU A 300 19.58 0.40 -9.85
CA GLU A 300 20.95 0.71 -9.41
C GLU A 300 20.94 1.62 -8.18
N ILE A 301 20.22 2.74 -8.23
CA ILE A 301 20.21 3.72 -7.13
C ILE A 301 19.62 3.13 -5.85
N MET A 302 18.57 2.31 -5.94
CA MET A 302 17.93 1.70 -4.77
C MET A 302 18.77 0.55 -4.20
N ASN A 303 19.32 -0.32 -5.05
CA ASN A 303 20.13 -1.45 -4.59
C ASN A 303 21.43 -0.95 -3.93
N ARG A 304 22.07 0.09 -4.47
CA ARG A 304 23.22 0.75 -3.84
C ARG A 304 22.85 1.24 -2.44
N TYR A 305 21.76 2.00 -2.35
CA TYR A 305 21.27 2.56 -1.09
C TYR A 305 20.95 1.49 -0.02
N LEU A 306 20.26 0.42 -0.38
CA LEU A 306 19.91 -0.66 0.56
C LEU A 306 21.11 -1.53 0.96
N ALA A 307 22.20 -1.49 0.19
CA ALA A 307 23.47 -2.14 0.50
C ALA A 307 24.41 -1.29 1.37
N SER A 308 24.20 0.03 1.43
CA SER A 308 25.01 0.97 2.21
C SER A 308 24.88 0.80 3.72
N SER A 309 25.87 1.34 4.46
CA SER A 309 25.75 1.52 5.91
C SER A 309 24.66 2.54 6.22
N ARG A 310 24.16 2.56 7.45
CA ARG A 310 23.13 3.52 7.87
C ARG A 310 23.62 4.96 7.82
N GLU A 311 24.91 5.22 8.08
CA GLU A 311 25.52 6.55 8.05
C GLU A 311 25.62 7.08 6.62
N GLU A 312 25.98 6.22 5.67
CA GLU A 312 26.00 6.57 4.24
C GLU A 312 24.57 6.73 3.70
N ALA A 313 23.67 5.81 4.06
CA ALA A 313 22.26 5.85 3.66
C ALA A 313 21.56 7.12 4.17
N ALA A 314 21.82 7.53 5.41
CA ALA A 314 21.24 8.75 5.98
C ALA A 314 21.53 10.00 5.14
N LYS A 315 22.68 10.04 4.45
CA LYS A 315 23.16 11.18 3.66
C LYS A 315 22.88 11.07 2.17
N ASN A 316 22.59 9.88 1.66
CA ASN A 316 22.49 9.59 0.23
C ASN A 316 21.16 8.90 -0.13
N ILE A 317 20.04 9.55 0.20
CA ILE A 317 18.70 8.99 -0.03
C ILE A 317 18.32 9.12 -1.52
N PRO A 318 18.18 8.02 -2.27
CA PRO A 318 18.01 8.07 -3.73
C PRO A 318 16.57 8.36 -4.15
N PHE A 319 15.61 8.21 -3.25
CA PHE A 319 14.19 8.29 -3.54
C PHE A 319 13.42 9.03 -2.44
N LEU A 320 12.56 9.97 -2.84
CA LEU A 320 11.58 10.62 -1.97
C LEU A 320 10.21 10.63 -2.63
N PHE A 321 9.20 10.14 -1.91
CA PHE A 321 7.80 10.43 -2.19
C PHE A 321 7.37 11.64 -1.34
N ILE A 322 7.06 12.76 -1.98
CA ILE A 322 6.65 13.99 -1.29
C ILE A 322 5.17 14.26 -1.60
N THR A 323 4.40 14.55 -0.56
CA THR A 323 2.97 14.82 -0.69
C THR A 323 2.51 15.89 0.28
N CYS A 324 1.51 16.68 -0.14
CA CYS A 324 0.90 17.74 0.68
C CYS A 324 -0.56 17.39 1.00
N PRO A 325 -0.85 16.73 2.14
CA PRO A 325 -2.23 16.38 2.53
C PRO A 325 -3.14 17.60 2.64
N SER A 326 -2.64 18.72 3.19
CA SER A 326 -3.39 19.97 3.31
C SER A 326 -3.78 20.55 1.95
N ALA A 327 -2.93 20.44 0.93
CA ALA A 327 -3.27 20.94 -0.40
C ALA A 327 -4.31 20.07 -1.12
N LYS A 328 -4.39 18.78 -0.77
CA LYS A 328 -5.31 17.81 -1.36
C LYS A 328 -6.71 17.83 -0.77
N ASP A 329 -6.82 18.18 0.51
CA ASP A 329 -8.09 18.22 1.21
C ASP A 329 -8.77 19.58 1.01
N PRO A 330 -9.87 19.67 0.25
CA PRO A 330 -10.56 20.93 0.01
C PRO A 330 -11.17 21.54 1.28
N THR A 331 -11.29 20.76 2.36
CA THR A 331 -11.83 21.25 3.64
C THR A 331 -10.74 21.78 4.58
N TRP A 332 -9.46 21.64 4.22
CA TRP A 332 -8.34 21.91 5.11
C TRP A 332 -8.28 23.37 5.57
N GLU A 333 -8.32 24.32 4.64
CA GLU A 333 -8.17 25.75 4.94
C GLU A 333 -9.25 26.23 5.92
N THR A 334 -10.48 25.73 5.78
CA THR A 334 -11.58 26.05 6.71
C THR A 334 -11.31 25.52 8.14
N ARG A 335 -10.69 24.35 8.27
CA ARG A 335 -10.43 23.70 9.56
C ARG A 335 -9.12 24.17 10.21
N HIS A 336 -8.14 24.57 9.40
CA HIS A 336 -6.78 24.91 9.80
C HIS A 336 -6.25 26.12 8.99
N PRO A 337 -6.86 27.30 9.15
CA PRO A 337 -6.54 28.47 8.32
C PRO A 337 -5.08 28.89 8.47
N GLY A 338 -4.43 29.21 7.35
CA GLY A 338 -3.04 29.66 7.31
C GLY A 338 -2.02 28.61 7.77
N LYS A 339 -2.37 27.32 7.72
CA LYS A 339 -1.46 26.21 8.06
C LYS A 339 -1.40 25.21 6.92
N SER A 340 -0.23 24.61 6.71
CA SER A 340 -0.03 23.56 5.71
C SER A 340 0.75 22.38 6.27
N THR A 341 0.69 21.24 5.58
CA THR A 341 1.38 20.01 5.98
C THR A 341 2.07 19.34 4.80
N LEU A 342 3.24 18.75 5.04
CA LEU A 342 3.87 17.79 4.13
C LEU A 342 4.07 16.46 4.82
N ALA A 343 3.99 15.39 4.04
CA ALA A 343 4.50 14.09 4.41
C ALA A 343 5.50 13.64 3.33
N ILE A 344 6.67 13.20 3.77
CA ILE A 344 7.71 12.66 2.89
C ILE A 344 8.00 11.24 3.31
N VAL A 345 8.04 10.32 2.35
CA VAL A 345 8.28 8.89 2.60
C VAL A 345 9.46 8.42 1.77
N THR A 346 10.33 7.64 2.39
CA THR A 346 11.40 6.89 1.72
C THR A 346 11.52 5.49 2.35
N PHE A 347 12.31 4.62 1.74
CA PHE A 347 12.61 3.31 2.30
C PHE A 347 13.69 3.40 3.35
N ALA A 348 13.61 2.57 4.39
CA ALA A 348 14.69 2.42 5.35
C ALA A 348 14.70 1.02 5.94
N LYS A 349 15.89 0.42 6.03
CA LYS A 349 16.05 -0.92 6.58
C LYS A 349 15.80 -0.91 8.08
N TYR A 350 15.10 -1.94 8.55
CA TYR A 350 14.92 -2.17 9.97
C TYR A 350 16.26 -2.28 10.69
N GLU A 351 17.21 -2.97 10.07
CA GLU A 351 18.54 -3.29 10.59
C GLU A 351 19.35 -2.03 10.90
N TRP A 352 19.11 -0.91 10.21
CA TRP A 352 19.77 0.36 10.50
C TRP A 352 19.41 0.94 11.88
N PHE A 353 18.24 0.56 12.40
CA PHE A 353 17.71 1.05 13.68
C PHE A 353 17.52 -0.07 14.71
N GLU A 354 17.87 -1.32 14.40
CA GLU A 354 17.49 -2.49 15.21
C GLU A 354 18.03 -2.44 16.65
N GLU A 355 19.21 -1.86 16.86
CA GLU A 355 19.85 -1.83 18.18
C GLU A 355 19.04 -1.07 19.25
N TRP A 356 18.10 -0.21 18.83
CA TRP A 356 17.22 0.53 19.73
C TRP A 356 15.82 -0.08 19.90
N LYS A 357 15.58 -1.32 19.42
CA LYS A 357 14.25 -1.96 19.41
C LYS A 357 13.63 -2.13 20.80
N ASP A 358 14.46 -2.46 21.79
CA ASP A 358 14.02 -2.73 23.17
C ASP A 358 13.97 -1.46 24.05
N LYS A 359 14.41 -0.31 23.51
CA LYS A 359 14.34 0.97 24.22
C LYS A 359 12.94 1.58 24.14
N GLN A 360 12.58 2.34 25.18
CA GLN A 360 11.27 2.99 25.26
C GLN A 360 11.08 4.01 24.13
N VAL A 361 9.88 4.02 23.54
CA VAL A 361 9.48 4.98 22.50
C VAL A 361 9.62 6.41 23.01
N LYS A 362 10.14 7.30 22.16
CA LYS A 362 10.53 8.69 22.48
C LYS A 362 11.70 8.82 23.47
N LYS A 363 12.33 7.72 23.90
CA LYS A 363 13.48 7.70 24.81
C LYS A 363 14.51 6.66 24.37
N ARG A 364 14.94 6.74 23.10
CA ARG A 364 15.91 5.81 22.51
C ARG A 364 17.38 6.25 22.64
N GLY A 365 17.60 7.45 23.19
CA GLY A 365 18.93 8.03 23.43
C GLY A 365 19.40 8.89 22.26
N ASP A 366 20.47 9.64 22.51
CA ASP A 366 20.93 10.71 21.63
C ASP A 366 21.44 10.17 20.29
N ASP A 367 22.19 9.06 20.27
CA ASP A 367 22.70 8.44 19.03
C ASP A 367 21.58 8.06 18.05
N TYR A 368 20.43 7.58 18.56
CA TYR A 368 19.27 7.27 17.72
C TYR A 368 18.66 8.54 17.14
N GLU A 369 18.54 9.58 17.98
CA GLU A 369 17.96 10.85 17.58
C GLU A 369 18.87 11.57 16.57
N GLU A 370 20.20 11.52 16.74
CA GLU A 370 21.18 12.06 15.80
C GLU A 370 21.11 11.36 14.43
N LEU A 371 21.09 10.02 14.40
CA LEU A 371 20.93 9.27 13.14
C LEU A 371 19.60 9.63 12.47
N LYS A 372 18.50 9.62 13.24
CA LYS A 372 17.17 9.98 12.73
C LYS A 372 17.14 11.40 12.18
N MET A 373 17.78 12.36 12.86
CA MET A 373 17.83 13.74 12.41
C MET A 373 18.72 13.91 11.17
N THR A 374 19.79 13.13 11.01
CA THR A 374 20.58 13.12 9.77
C THR A 374 19.72 12.76 8.56
N PHE A 375 18.85 11.73 8.69
CA PHE A 375 17.87 11.40 7.66
C PHE A 375 16.88 12.55 7.41
N VAL A 376 16.34 13.16 8.47
CA VAL A 376 15.41 14.29 8.36
C VAL A 376 16.07 15.44 7.60
N ASP A 377 17.29 15.81 7.95
CA ASP A 377 18.00 16.95 7.37
C ASP A 377 18.28 16.73 5.88
N SER A 378 18.81 15.55 5.49
CA SER A 378 19.03 15.21 4.08
C SER A 378 17.73 15.16 3.26
N ILE A 379 16.63 14.70 3.84
CA ILE A 379 15.30 14.77 3.20
C ILE A 379 14.88 16.22 3.01
N MET A 380 14.99 17.05 4.06
CA MET A 380 14.53 18.43 4.03
C MET A 380 15.35 19.29 3.06
N GLU A 381 16.65 19.03 2.91
CA GLU A 381 17.48 19.66 1.87
C GLU A 381 16.90 19.47 0.46
N ALA A 382 16.47 18.25 0.12
CA ALA A 382 15.84 17.96 -1.16
C ALA A 382 14.45 18.62 -1.27
N VAL A 383 13.65 18.58 -0.19
CA VAL A 383 12.33 19.24 -0.14
C VAL A 383 12.46 20.75 -0.35
N PHE A 384 13.47 21.40 0.21
CA PHE A 384 13.71 22.82 0.04
C PHE A 384 14.09 23.22 -1.39
N LYS A 385 14.70 22.31 -2.16
CA LYS A 385 14.93 22.53 -3.59
C LYS A 385 13.62 22.49 -4.38
N LEU A 386 12.67 21.66 -3.97
CA LEU A 386 11.34 21.57 -4.58
C LEU A 386 10.41 22.73 -4.17
N TYR A 387 10.38 23.05 -2.88
CA TYR A 387 9.53 24.07 -2.27
C TYR A 387 10.37 25.11 -1.51
N PRO A 388 11.08 26.02 -2.20
CA PRO A 388 12.00 26.95 -1.55
C PRO A 388 11.31 27.91 -0.57
N ARG A 389 10.01 28.19 -0.75
CA ARG A 389 9.23 29.11 0.08
C ARG A 389 8.95 28.58 1.49
N ILE A 390 9.18 27.30 1.77
CA ILE A 390 8.82 26.72 3.07
C ILE A 390 9.94 26.84 4.12
N LYS A 391 11.17 27.19 3.73
CA LYS A 391 12.37 27.18 4.62
C LYS A 391 12.12 27.90 5.95
N ASP A 392 11.61 29.13 5.87
CA ASP A 392 11.37 29.98 7.05
C ASP A 392 9.95 29.85 7.61
N ARG A 393 9.22 28.82 7.17
CA ARG A 393 7.79 28.61 7.49
C ARG A 393 7.56 27.31 8.24
N ILE A 394 8.61 26.58 8.60
CA ILE A 394 8.50 25.34 9.37
C ILE A 394 8.15 25.65 10.83
N GLU A 395 7.04 25.09 11.30
CA GLU A 395 6.61 25.14 12.70
C GLU A 395 6.91 23.83 13.42
N TYR A 396 6.86 22.70 12.69
CA TYR A 396 7.05 21.37 13.26
C TYR A 396 7.70 20.43 12.25
N VAL A 397 8.65 19.62 12.70
CA VAL A 397 9.23 18.51 11.94
C VAL A 397 9.33 17.29 12.84
N SER A 398 8.95 16.13 12.32
CA SER A 398 9.13 14.85 13.02
C SER A 398 9.47 13.74 12.04
N GLY A 399 10.54 12.99 12.34
CA GLY A 399 10.89 11.75 11.66
C GLY A 399 10.31 10.51 12.35
N GLY A 400 9.83 9.56 11.55
CA GLY A 400 9.41 8.23 11.97
C GLY A 400 10.27 7.17 11.29
N THR A 401 10.96 6.36 12.08
CA THR A 401 11.84 5.26 11.62
C THR A 401 11.07 3.92 11.51
N PRO A 402 11.68 2.84 10.98
CA PRO A 402 11.07 1.50 11.04
C PRO A 402 10.62 1.06 12.45
N LEU A 403 11.36 1.43 13.51
CA LEU A 403 10.95 1.18 14.90
C LEU A 403 9.72 2.00 15.34
N THR A 404 9.43 3.11 14.65
CA THR A 404 8.21 3.88 14.87
C THR A 404 7.01 3.14 14.28
N ASN A 405 7.16 2.60 13.06
CA ASN A 405 6.14 1.77 12.43
C ASN A 405 5.88 0.47 13.22
N GLN A 406 6.94 -0.19 13.70
CA GLN A 406 6.83 -1.37 14.55
C GLN A 406 6.01 -1.09 15.82
N HIS A 407 6.19 0.08 16.44
CA HIS A 407 5.44 0.43 17.63
C HIS A 407 3.97 0.78 17.37
N TYR A 408 3.71 1.69 16.42
CA TYR A 408 2.36 2.24 16.21
C TYR A 408 1.48 1.40 15.30
N LEU A 409 2.07 0.65 14.36
CA LEU A 409 1.35 -0.15 13.37
C LEU A 409 1.51 -1.65 13.60
N ALA A 410 2.36 -2.06 14.55
CA ALA A 410 2.74 -3.45 14.77
C ALA A 410 3.37 -4.14 13.55
N SER A 411 3.97 -3.39 12.61
CA SER A 411 4.75 -3.93 11.50
C SER A 411 6.09 -4.50 12.00
N PRO A 412 6.33 -5.82 12.02
CA PRO A 412 7.49 -6.42 12.69
C PRO A 412 8.86 -5.87 12.29
N ARG A 413 9.05 -5.55 11.01
CA ARG A 413 10.26 -4.97 10.41
C ARG A 413 10.05 -3.50 10.00
N GLY A 414 8.98 -2.86 10.48
CA GLY A 414 8.61 -1.49 10.11
C GLY A 414 8.13 -1.36 8.66
N GLU A 415 7.74 -2.48 8.05
CA GLU A 415 7.30 -2.60 6.66
C GLU A 415 6.07 -1.76 6.37
N ILE A 416 6.04 -1.16 5.17
CA ILE A 416 4.95 -0.28 4.73
C ILE A 416 3.77 -1.11 4.21
N TYR A 417 4.04 -2.18 3.47
CA TYR A 417 3.03 -2.95 2.73
C TYR A 417 2.87 -4.40 3.23
N GLY A 418 3.34 -4.70 4.44
CA GLY A 418 3.26 -6.05 4.99
C GLY A 418 4.26 -6.97 4.29
N ILE A 419 3.79 -8.13 3.84
CA ILE A 419 4.62 -9.05 3.03
C ILE A 419 5.07 -8.42 1.70
N ASP A 420 6.24 -8.86 1.23
CA ASP A 420 6.84 -8.44 -0.02
C ASP A 420 5.98 -8.73 -1.27
N HIS A 421 6.08 -7.86 -2.30
CA HIS A 421 5.35 -7.94 -3.57
C HIS A 421 6.23 -8.34 -4.77
N SER A 422 7.31 -9.09 -4.55
CA SER A 422 8.16 -9.63 -5.62
C SER A 422 7.39 -10.54 -6.59
N ILE A 423 8.06 -10.95 -7.66
CA ILE A 423 7.55 -11.92 -8.63
C ILE A 423 6.98 -13.17 -7.94
N ALA A 424 7.68 -13.71 -6.93
CA ALA A 424 7.24 -14.89 -6.18
C ALA A 424 5.85 -14.71 -5.57
N ARG A 425 5.53 -13.51 -5.05
CA ARG A 425 4.23 -13.20 -4.47
C ARG A 425 3.06 -13.31 -5.47
N LEU A 426 3.34 -13.07 -6.75
CA LEU A 426 2.36 -13.08 -7.83
C LEU A 426 2.32 -14.41 -8.60
N GLU A 427 3.10 -15.41 -8.17
CA GLU A 427 2.98 -16.76 -8.70
C GLU A 427 1.63 -17.38 -8.32
N ALA A 428 1.01 -18.09 -9.27
CA ALA A 428 -0.34 -18.64 -9.09
C ALA A 428 -0.42 -19.58 -7.87
N GLU A 429 0.65 -20.33 -7.59
CA GLU A 429 0.73 -21.22 -6.44
C GLU A 429 0.72 -20.45 -5.12
N VAL A 430 1.52 -19.39 -5.00
CA VAL A 430 1.56 -18.53 -3.81
C VAL A 430 0.22 -17.80 -3.62
N ILE A 431 -0.36 -17.27 -4.71
CA ILE A 431 -1.70 -16.67 -4.69
C ILE A 431 -2.75 -17.66 -4.17
N ALA A 432 -2.72 -18.91 -4.67
CA ALA A 432 -3.65 -19.96 -4.28
C ALA A 432 -3.37 -20.51 -2.87
N ALA A 433 -2.15 -20.43 -2.36
CA ALA A 433 -1.78 -20.88 -1.03
C ALA A 433 -2.19 -19.86 0.04
N VAL A 434 -1.98 -18.56 -0.20
CA VAL A 434 -2.28 -17.49 0.76
C VAL A 434 -3.78 -17.16 0.71
N ARG A 435 -4.55 -17.79 1.59
CA ARG A 435 -6.02 -17.68 1.66
C ARG A 435 -6.50 -17.13 2.98
N ALA A 436 -7.79 -16.77 3.02
CA ALA A 436 -8.44 -16.35 4.26
C ALA A 436 -8.45 -17.50 5.27
N GLN A 437 -8.84 -18.71 4.86
CA GLN A 437 -8.83 -19.87 5.77
C GLN A 437 -7.41 -20.33 6.09
N THR A 438 -7.10 -20.40 7.38
CA THR A 438 -5.82 -20.93 7.88
C THR A 438 -5.89 -22.45 8.10
N ALA A 439 -4.80 -23.05 8.58
CA ALA A 439 -4.79 -24.45 9.02
C ALA A 439 -5.46 -24.64 10.39
N VAL A 440 -5.59 -23.56 11.18
CA VAL A 440 -6.28 -23.56 12.47
C VAL A 440 -7.78 -23.32 12.21
N PRO A 441 -8.68 -24.26 12.53
CA PRO A 441 -10.10 -24.05 12.32
C PRO A 441 -10.60 -22.82 13.08
N ASN A 442 -11.58 -22.12 12.49
CA ASN A 442 -12.14 -20.86 12.98
C ASN A 442 -11.20 -19.65 13.01
N LEU A 443 -9.93 -19.79 12.60
CA LEU A 443 -9.02 -18.67 12.40
C LEU A 443 -8.92 -18.31 10.91
N TYR A 444 -9.12 -17.04 10.62
CA TYR A 444 -9.07 -16.47 9.28
C TYR A 444 -8.07 -15.32 9.21
N LEU A 445 -7.41 -15.14 8.06
CA LEU A 445 -6.59 -13.98 7.72
C LEU A 445 -7.40 -12.99 6.86
N THR A 446 -7.06 -11.70 6.97
CA THR A 446 -7.61 -10.66 6.09
C THR A 446 -6.56 -9.60 5.73
N GLY A 447 -6.99 -8.49 5.14
CA GLY A 447 -6.13 -7.33 4.87
C GLY A 447 -5.15 -7.46 3.72
N GLN A 448 -4.13 -6.61 3.76
CA GLN A 448 -3.16 -6.47 2.67
C GLN A 448 -2.32 -7.73 2.44
N ASP A 449 -1.94 -8.44 3.50
CA ASP A 449 -1.17 -9.68 3.41
C ASP A 449 -1.96 -10.82 2.76
N LEU A 450 -3.29 -10.80 2.87
CA LEU A 450 -4.12 -11.78 2.18
C LEU A 450 -4.17 -11.52 0.67
N CYS A 451 -4.23 -10.25 0.26
CA CYS A 451 -4.40 -9.85 -1.13
C CYS A 451 -3.11 -9.22 -1.69
N VAL A 452 -3.04 -7.89 -1.71
CA VAL A 452 -1.89 -7.07 -2.11
C VAL A 452 -1.87 -5.80 -1.24
N GLY A 453 -0.77 -5.05 -1.29
CA GLY A 453 -0.56 -3.83 -0.52
C GLY A 453 -1.58 -2.70 -0.79
N GLY A 454 -1.65 -1.77 0.14
CA GLY A 454 -2.41 -0.52 0.00
C GLY A 454 -3.90 -0.63 0.37
N PHE A 455 -4.57 0.51 0.37
CA PHE A 455 -5.94 0.66 0.89
C PHE A 455 -6.95 -0.26 0.19
N VAL A 456 -6.98 -0.25 -1.15
CA VAL A 456 -7.89 -1.11 -1.91
C VAL A 456 -7.48 -2.57 -1.83
N GLY A 457 -6.18 -2.88 -1.77
CA GLY A 457 -5.70 -4.25 -1.56
C GLY A 457 -6.21 -4.84 -0.24
N ALA A 458 -6.13 -4.09 0.86
CA ALA A 458 -6.68 -4.47 2.15
C ALA A 458 -8.22 -4.65 2.11
N LEU A 459 -8.93 -3.73 1.46
CA LEU A 459 -10.38 -3.84 1.26
C LEU A 459 -10.78 -5.12 0.50
N GLN A 460 -10.03 -5.48 -0.55
CA GLN A 460 -10.25 -6.72 -1.28
C GLN A 460 -9.93 -7.95 -0.41
N GLY A 461 -8.88 -7.90 0.42
CA GLY A 461 -8.61 -8.91 1.44
C GLY A 461 -9.79 -9.10 2.42
N ALA A 462 -10.40 -8.00 2.86
CA ALA A 462 -11.61 -8.03 3.69
C ALA A 462 -12.79 -8.72 2.99
N LEU A 463 -13.00 -8.46 1.70
CA LEU A 463 -14.08 -9.06 0.94
C LEU A 463 -13.89 -10.57 0.71
N VAL A 464 -12.66 -11.01 0.40
CA VAL A 464 -12.30 -12.43 0.29
C VAL A 464 -12.49 -13.13 1.63
N CYS A 465 -12.01 -12.55 2.72
CA CYS A 465 -12.16 -13.11 4.06
C CYS A 465 -13.62 -13.24 4.46
N THR A 466 -14.41 -12.17 4.31
CA THR A 466 -15.83 -12.20 4.68
C THR A 466 -16.62 -13.20 3.84
N SER A 467 -16.27 -13.34 2.55
CA SER A 467 -16.86 -14.38 1.70
C SER A 467 -16.57 -15.79 2.20
N ALA A 468 -15.35 -16.03 2.68
CA ALA A 468 -14.92 -17.29 3.28
C ALA A 468 -15.63 -17.60 4.61
N VAL A 469 -15.78 -16.60 5.49
CA VAL A 469 -16.48 -16.75 6.77
C VAL A 469 -17.97 -17.02 6.55
N LEU A 470 -18.63 -16.25 5.68
CA LEU A 470 -20.06 -16.37 5.42
C LEU A 470 -20.43 -17.53 4.48
N LYS A 471 -19.44 -18.20 3.88
CA LYS A 471 -19.63 -19.20 2.81
C LYS A 471 -20.51 -18.67 1.67
N ARG A 472 -20.32 -17.39 1.33
CA ARG A 472 -21.13 -16.62 0.37
C ARG A 472 -20.22 -15.77 -0.51
N ASN A 473 -20.47 -15.72 -1.81
CA ASN A 473 -19.64 -14.93 -2.72
C ASN A 473 -20.08 -13.45 -2.74
N LEU A 474 -19.43 -12.63 -1.92
CA LEU A 474 -19.79 -11.22 -1.80
C LEU A 474 -19.45 -10.39 -3.05
N TYR A 475 -18.54 -10.85 -3.92
CA TYR A 475 -18.31 -10.17 -5.20
C TYR A 475 -19.55 -10.21 -6.09
N ILE A 476 -20.24 -11.36 -6.12
CA ILE A 476 -21.49 -11.51 -6.86
C ILE A 476 -22.56 -10.60 -6.25
N ASP A 477 -22.67 -10.57 -4.92
CA ASP A 477 -23.61 -9.69 -4.21
C ASP A 477 -23.38 -8.21 -4.55
N MET A 478 -22.12 -7.76 -4.56
CA MET A 478 -21.77 -6.38 -4.92
C MET A 478 -22.15 -6.04 -6.37
N VAL A 479 -22.00 -6.98 -7.30
CA VAL A 479 -22.44 -6.81 -8.69
C VAL A 479 -23.96 -6.68 -8.78
N TRP A 480 -24.71 -7.51 -8.06
CA TRP A 480 -26.18 -7.43 -8.01
C TRP A 480 -26.66 -6.13 -7.39
N LEU A 481 -26.04 -5.70 -6.28
CA LEU A 481 -26.33 -4.45 -5.62
C LEU A 481 -26.12 -3.27 -6.57
N LYS A 482 -24.98 -3.22 -7.24
CA LYS A 482 -24.68 -2.19 -8.23
C LYS A 482 -25.74 -2.12 -9.33
N LYS A 483 -26.13 -3.27 -9.91
CA LYS A 483 -27.18 -3.33 -10.94
C LYS A 483 -28.53 -2.81 -10.44
N ARG A 484 -28.92 -3.17 -9.21
CA ARG A 484 -30.17 -2.70 -8.60
C ARG A 484 -30.18 -1.19 -8.37
N MET A 485 -29.07 -0.63 -7.89
CA MET A 485 -28.94 0.82 -7.70
C MET A 485 -29.03 1.58 -9.02
N GLN A 486 -28.35 1.10 -10.07
CA GLN A 486 -28.42 1.68 -11.41
C GLN A 486 -29.85 1.65 -11.98
N ALA A 487 -30.57 0.55 -11.82
CA ALA A 487 -31.97 0.45 -12.25
C ALA A 487 -32.92 1.37 -11.47
N THR A 488 -32.63 1.65 -10.20
CA THR A 488 -33.44 2.56 -9.37
C THR A 488 -33.19 4.01 -9.76
N ASN A 489 -31.93 4.38 -10.01
CA ASN A 489 -31.58 5.74 -10.44
C ASN A 489 -32.06 6.05 -11.86
N ALA A 490 -32.17 5.06 -12.75
CA ALA A 490 -32.74 5.25 -14.09
C ALA A 490 -34.26 5.45 -14.11
N LYS A 491 -34.96 5.17 -12.99
CA LYS A 491 -36.40 5.37 -12.82
C LYS A 491 -36.75 6.69 -12.12
N LYS A 492 -35.75 7.38 -11.57
CA LYS A 492 -35.86 8.73 -11.02
C LYS A 492 -35.38 9.71 -12.08
#